data_AF-A0A6P0VC44-F1
#
_entry.id   AF-A0A6P0VC44-F1
#
_cell.length_a   1.000
_cell.length_b   1.000
_cell.length_c   1.000
_cell.angle_alpha   90.00
_cell.angle_beta   90.00
_cell.angle_gamma   90.00
#
_symmetry.space_group_name_H-M   'P 1'
#
loop_
_entity.id
_entity.type
_entity.pdbx_description
1 polymer ?
#
loop_
_entity_poly.entity_id
_entity_poly.type
_entity_poly.pdbx_seq_one_letter_code
_entity_poly.pdbx_strand_id
1 'polypeptide(L)' 'CVGLQESDFDLDLVLTPRQCEVQQVLNFSFGFGGQNAVMALGSFVT' A
#
# COMPACT_ATOMS: atom_id res chain seq x y z
N CYS A 1 7.28 -13.98 -2.24
CA CYS A 1 8.34 -14.16 -1.22
C CYS A 1 7.75 -14.88 -0.03
N VAL A 2 7.81 -16.21 -0.02
CA VAL A 2 7.43 -16.98 1.18
C VAL A 2 8.71 -17.11 2.00
N GLY A 3 8.78 -16.48 3.18
CA GLY A 3 9.92 -16.61 4.10
C GLY A 3 10.86 -15.41 4.24
N LEU A 4 10.65 -14.29 3.53
CA LEU A 4 11.42 -13.06 3.77
C LEU A 4 10.82 -12.33 4.98
N GLN A 5 11.57 -12.25 6.08
CA GLN A 5 11.12 -11.58 7.31
C GLN A 5 11.48 -10.09 7.32
N GLU A 6 12.58 -9.73 6.65
CA GLU A 6 13.07 -8.36 6.54
C GLU A 6 13.04 -7.94 5.07
N SER A 7 12.69 -6.68 4.84
CA SER A 7 12.64 -6.07 3.52
C SER A 7 13.97 -5.40 3.21
N ASP A 8 14.51 -5.61 2.01
CA ASP A 8 15.67 -4.85 1.51
C ASP A 8 15.33 -3.39 1.19
N PHE A 9 14.03 -3.06 1.13
CA PHE A 9 13.54 -1.70 0.91
C PHE A 9 13.32 -0.98 2.23
N ASP A 10 13.78 0.27 2.29
CA ASP A 10 13.51 1.22 3.37
C ASP A 10 12.08 1.77 3.25
N LEU A 11 11.12 0.92 3.61
CA LEU A 11 9.68 1.23 3.61
C LEU A 11 9.07 0.88 4.97
N ASP A 12 8.08 1.67 5.38
CA ASP A 12 7.29 1.42 6.57
C ASP A 12 6.22 0.34 6.29
N LEU A 13 6.66 -0.91 6.20
CA LEU A 13 5.79 -2.07 6.02
C LEU A 13 5.05 -2.39 7.32
N VAL A 14 3.73 -2.24 7.30
CA VAL A 14 2.87 -2.51 8.46
C VAL A 14 2.68 -4.03 8.63
N LEU A 15 3.56 -4.66 9.43
CA LEU A 15 3.51 -6.10 9.72
C LEU A 15 2.55 -6.49 10.86
N THR A 16 2.13 -5.51 11.66
CA THR A 16 1.12 -5.70 12.72
C THR A 16 0.09 -4.57 12.65
N PRO A 17 -1.18 -4.81 13.02
CA PRO A 17 -2.21 -3.78 12.98
C PRO A 17 -1.81 -2.56 13.80
N ARG A 18 -1.97 -1.37 13.23
CA ARG A 18 -1.78 -0.09 13.92
C ARG A 18 -2.89 0.88 13.57
N GLN A 19 -3.30 1.68 14.54
CA GLN A 19 -4.23 2.77 14.31
C GLN A 19 -3.45 4.00 13.81
N CYS A 20 -3.95 4.61 12.74
CA CYS A 20 -3.46 5.90 12.26
C CYS A 20 -4.57 6.65 11.53
N GLU A 21 -4.49 7.98 11.52
CA GLU A 21 -5.35 8.80 10.68
C GLU A 21 -4.74 8.88 9.29
N VAL A 22 -5.53 8.54 8.26
CA VAL A 22 -5.09 8.57 6.87
C VAL A 22 -6.10 9.34 6.05
N GLN A 23 -5.67 10.47 5.51
CA GLN A 23 -6.53 11.34 4.71
C GLN A 23 -6.62 10.88 3.25
N GLN A 24 -5.57 10.25 2.74
CA GLN A 24 -5.45 9.84 1.34
C GLN A 24 -4.72 8.51 1.25
N VAL A 25 -5.19 7.64 0.36
CA VAL A 25 -4.53 6.36 0.05
C VAL A 25 -4.45 6.11 -1.45
N LEU A 26 -3.38 5.46 -1.86
CA LEU A 26 -3.20 4.93 -3.21
C LEU A 26 -3.28 3.41 -3.16
N ASN A 27 -4.21 2.83 -3.92
CA ASN A 27 -4.29 1.39 -4.13
C ASN A 27 -3.66 1.04 -5.48
N PHE A 28 -2.47 0.45 -5.44
CA PHE A 28 -1.72 0.01 -6.61
C PHE A 28 -2.08 -1.44 -6.95
N SER A 29 -2.40 -1.70 -8.21
CA SER A 29 -2.67 -3.03 -8.74
C SER A 29 -1.82 -3.27 -10.00
N PHE A 30 -1.13 -4.41 -10.02
CA PHE A 30 -0.21 -4.77 -11.11
C PHE A 30 -0.59 -6.17 -11.64
N GLY A 31 -1.05 -6.22 -12.88
CA GLY A 31 -1.48 -7.43 -13.58
C GLY A 31 -0.45 -7.94 -14.57
N PHE A 32 -0.57 -9.22 -14.93
CA PHE A 32 0.28 -9.85 -15.94
C PHE A 32 0.22 -9.12 -17.29
N GLY A 33 1.32 -9.14 -18.02
CA GLY A 33 1.46 -8.41 -19.28
C GLY A 33 1.71 -6.91 -19.12
N GLY A 34 2.06 -6.44 -17.91
CA GLY A 34 2.43 -5.05 -17.67
C GLY A 34 1.24 -4.10 -17.48
N GLN A 35 0.08 -4.65 -17.12
CA GLN A 35 -1.13 -3.85 -16.88
C GLN A 35 -1.08 -3.26 -15.48
N ASN A 36 -0.98 -1.94 -15.37
CA ASN A 36 -0.88 -1.25 -14.09
C ASN A 36 -2.10 -0.34 -13.90
N ALA A 37 -2.68 -0.38 -12.71
CA ALA A 37 -3.78 0.49 -12.32
C ALA A 37 -3.51 1.09 -10.93
N VAL A 38 -3.88 2.35 -10.74
CA VAL A 38 -3.79 3.05 -9.46
C VAL A 38 -5.10 3.73 -9.18
N MET A 39 -5.66 3.49 -7.99
CA MET A 39 -6.84 4.20 -7.50
C MET A 39 -6.41 5.14 -6.37
N ALA A 40 -6.76 6.42 -6.49
CA ALA A 40 -6.63 7.38 -5.41
C ALA A 40 -7.95 7.51 -4.66
N LEU A 41 -7.90 7.33 -3.34
CA LEU A 41 -9.03 7.53 -2.45
C LEU A 41 -8.66 8.63 -1.46
N GLY A 42 -9.59 9.53 -1.21
CA GLY A 42 -9.44 10.60 -0.23
C GLY A 42 -10.63 10.65 0.70
N SER A 43 -10.38 10.93 1.97
CA SER A 43 -11.42 11.33 2.90
C SER A 43 -11.99 12.67 2.42
N PHE A 44 -13.28 12.71 2.11
CA PHE A 44 -13.99 13.96 1.88
C PHE A 44 -14.53 14.45 3.22
N VAL A 45 -13.96 15.56 3.70
CA VAL A 45 -14.54 16.33 4.81
C VAL A 45 -15.25 17.52 4.17
N THR A 46 -16.57 17.52 4.26
CA THR A 46 -17.45 18.61 3.79
C THR A 46 -17.35 19.82 4.71
#